data_AF-A0A246JMB5-F1
#
_entry.id   AF-A0A246JMB5-F1
#
_cell.length_a   1.000
_cell.length_b   1.000
_cell.length_c   1.000
_cell.angle_alpha   90.00
_cell.angle_beta   90.00
_cell.angle_gamma   90.00
#
_symmetry.space_group_name_H-M   'P 1'
#
loop_
_entity.id
_entity.type
_entity.pdbx_description
1 polymer ?
#
loop_
_entity_poly.entity_id
_entity_poly.type
_entity_poly.pdbx_seq_one_letter_code
_entity_poly.pdbx_strand_id
1 'polypeptide(L)'
;MDNDFFAPPPFKAEEALVQLRRALRDQRGLTERGNTWSFEGQEVLQLSVVEDRIDAKLARKPARSPDWDLRPCRAAVDVRKLQDELKRRLAQWADE
;
A
#
# COMPACT_ATOMS: atom_id res chain seq x y z
N MET A 1 -39.81 9.83 4.91
CA MET A 1 -38.92 9.68 6.08
C MET A 1 -38.85 8.17 6.26
N ASP A 2 -37.76 7.45 5.98
CA ASP A 2 -36.33 7.72 6.17
C ASP A 2 -35.52 6.79 5.25
N ASN A 3 -34.47 7.28 4.57
CA ASN A 3 -33.64 6.48 3.66
C ASN A 3 -32.14 6.65 3.96
N ASP A 4 -31.79 6.83 5.23
CA ASP A 4 -30.43 7.18 5.68
C ASP A 4 -29.66 6.00 6.32
N PHE A 5 -30.25 4.81 6.37
CA PHE A 5 -29.74 3.70 7.22
C PHE A 5 -28.67 2.79 6.55
N PHE A 6 -28.25 3.08 5.32
CA PHE A 6 -27.33 2.21 4.56
C PHE A 6 -26.08 2.93 4.03
N ALA A 7 -25.64 4.01 4.67
CA ALA A 7 -24.31 4.54 4.39
C ALA A 7 -23.26 3.50 4.83
N PRO A 8 -22.39 3.00 3.92
CA PRO A 8 -21.29 2.15 4.33
C PRO A 8 -20.41 2.92 5.33
N PRO A 9 -19.84 2.24 6.34
CA PRO A 9 -19.03 2.90 7.34
C PRO A 9 -17.89 3.68 6.67
N PRO A 10 -17.52 4.86 7.22
CA PRO A 10 -16.44 5.66 6.67
C PRO A 10 -15.14 4.85 6.63
N PHE A 11 -14.32 5.09 5.61
CA PHE A 11 -13.03 4.42 5.50
C PHE A 11 -12.10 4.87 6.62
N LYS A 12 -11.64 3.91 7.42
CA LYS A 12 -10.76 4.16 8.55
C LYS A 12 -9.30 3.93 8.13
N ALA A 13 -8.64 4.98 7.65
CA ALA A 13 -7.30 4.88 7.07
C ALA A 13 -6.25 4.31 8.03
N GLU A 14 -6.26 4.70 9.30
CA GLU A 14 -5.29 4.19 10.28
C GLU A 14 -5.47 2.69 10.56
N GLU A 15 -6.71 2.24 10.79
CA GLU A 15 -7.03 0.82 10.97
C GLU A 15 -6.66 0.02 9.71
N ALA A 16 -6.98 0.55 8.53
CA ALA A 16 -6.63 -0.06 7.26
C ALA A 16 -5.11 -0.14 7.04
N LEU A 17 -4.34 0.88 7.46
CA LEU A 17 -2.88 0.87 7.37
C LEU A 17 -2.27 -0.20 8.28
N VAL A 18 -2.81 -0.39 9.49
CA VAL A 18 -2.36 -1.45 10.40
C VAL A 18 -2.56 -2.82 9.75
N GLN A 19 -3.72 -3.07 9.14
CA GLN A 19 -3.99 -4.33 8.45
C GLN A 19 -3.12 -4.50 7.21
N LEU A 20 -2.93 -3.44 6.42
CA LEU A 20 -2.05 -3.45 5.26
C LEU A 20 -0.61 -3.79 5.66
N ARG A 21 -0.06 -3.14 6.70
CA ARG A 21 1.30 -3.44 7.19
C ARG A 21 1.44 -4.90 7.59
N ARG A 22 0.45 -5.49 8.26
CA ARG A 22 0.46 -6.92 8.60
C ARG A 22 0.54 -7.80 7.34
N ALA A 23 -0.34 -7.56 6.37
CA ALA A 23 -0.35 -8.31 5.11
C ALA A 23 0.96 -8.17 4.30
N LEU A 24 1.63 -7.02 4.40
CA LEU A 24 2.93 -6.77 3.78
C LEU A 24 4.08 -7.52 4.48
N ARG A 25 4.03 -7.71 5.81
CA ARG A 25 5.01 -8.53 6.54
C ARG A 25 4.98 -9.99 6.10
N ASP A 26 3.82 -10.46 5.66
CA ASP A 26 3.64 -11.82 5.16
C ASP A 26 4.19 -12.00 3.73
N GLN A 27 4.56 -10.92 3.02
CA GLN A 27 5.16 -11.00 1.69
C GLN A 27 6.65 -11.31 1.78
N ARG A 28 7.06 -12.42 1.16
CA ARG A 28 8.49 -12.79 1.07
C ARG A 28 9.25 -11.76 0.22
N GLY A 29 10.48 -11.46 0.63
CA GLY A 29 11.37 -10.52 -0.07
C GLY A 29 11.16 -9.05 0.32
N LEU A 30 10.08 -8.71 1.04
CA LEU A 30 9.92 -7.38 1.61
C LEU A 30 10.55 -7.27 2.99
N THR A 31 11.19 -6.14 3.25
CA THR A 31 11.69 -5.76 4.57
C THR A 31 11.04 -4.45 4.98
N GLU A 32 10.40 -4.42 6.15
CA GLU A 32 9.80 -3.22 6.71
C GLU A 32 10.85 -2.32 7.38
N ARG A 33 10.78 -1.01 7.11
CA ARG A 33 11.57 0.03 7.79
C ARG A 33 10.69 1.25 8.11
N GLY A 34 10.03 1.20 9.26
CA GLY A 34 9.13 2.26 9.69
C GLY A 34 7.93 2.38 8.74
N ASN A 35 7.94 3.40 7.89
CA ASN A 35 6.90 3.69 6.91
C ASN A 35 7.29 3.27 5.48
N THR A 36 8.52 2.80 5.29
CA THR A 36 9.02 2.34 4.00
C THR A 36 9.22 0.83 4.00
N TRP A 37 9.19 0.25 2.81
CA TRP A 37 9.39 -1.16 2.56
C TRP A 37 10.40 -1.31 1.44
N SER A 38 11.36 -2.20 1.64
CA SER A 38 12.42 -2.46 0.68
C SER A 38 12.36 -3.87 0.13
N PHE A 39 12.68 -4.01 -1.16
CA PHE A 39 12.94 -5.27 -1.85
C PHE A 39 14.42 -5.29 -2.24
N GLU A 40 15.15 -6.34 -1.84
CA GLU A 40 16.60 -6.47 -2.06
C GLU A 40 17.42 -5.21 -1.67
N GLY A 41 17.00 -4.55 -0.58
CA GLY A 41 17.65 -3.35 -0.07
C GLY A 41 17.32 -2.05 -0.79
N GLN A 42 16.51 -2.09 -1.86
CA GLN A 42 15.99 -0.89 -2.53
C GLN A 42 14.60 -0.54 -2.02
N GLU A 43 14.31 0.73 -1.74
CA GLU A 43 12.97 1.15 -1.33
C GLU A 43 11.99 0.98 -2.49
N VAL A 44 10.88 0.29 -2.23
CA VAL A 44 9.87 0.00 -3.25
C VAL A 44 8.48 0.47 -2.87
N LEU A 45 8.19 0.68 -1.59
CA LEU A 45 6.90 1.20 -1.14
C LEU A 45 7.07 2.14 0.04
N GLN A 46 6.37 3.25 0.04
CA GLN A 46 6.24 4.16 1.18
C GLN A 46 4.75 4.33 1.50
N LEU A 47 4.40 4.29 2.79
CA LEU A 47 3.03 4.42 3.27
C LEU A 47 2.94 5.54 4.31
N SER A 48 1.94 6.39 4.16
CA SER A 48 1.61 7.42 5.15
C SER A 48 0.09 7.58 5.23
N VAL A 49 -0.44 7.89 6.41
CA VAL A 49 -1.82 8.36 6.54
C VAL A 49 -1.82 9.86 6.37
N VAL A 50 -2.74 10.35 5.54
CA VAL A 50 -3.02 11.77 5.37
C VAL A 50 -4.52 11.93 5.53
N GLU A 51 -4.94 12.59 6.61
CA GLU A 51 -6.35 12.80 6.94
C GLU A 51 -7.14 11.46 7.01
N ASP A 52 -7.95 11.19 5.99
CA ASP A 52 -8.86 10.05 5.88
C ASP A 52 -8.40 9.01 4.84
N ARG A 53 -7.16 9.10 4.36
CA ARG A 53 -6.63 8.20 3.33
C ARG A 53 -5.22 7.71 3.61
N ILE A 54 -4.85 6.61 2.96
CA ILE A 54 -3.47 6.13 2.92
C ILE A 54 -2.84 6.64 1.63
N ASP A 55 -1.84 7.51 1.73
CA ASP A 55 -1.00 7.86 0.59
C ASP A 55 0.11 6.79 0.46
N ALA A 56 0.02 6.00 -0.60
CA ALA A 56 1.03 5.03 -0.97
C ALA A 56 1.88 5.56 -2.13
N LYS A 57 3.20 5.46 -1.99
CA LYS A 57 4.15 5.66 -3.10
C LYS A 57 4.75 4.32 -3.45
N LEU A 58 4.51 3.83 -4.66
CA LEU A 58 5.00 2.54 -5.11
C LEU A 58 6.03 2.75 -6.23
N ALA A 59 7.24 2.25 -6.03
CA ALA A 59 8.31 2.35 -7.01
C ALA A 59 7.90 1.65 -8.31
N ARG A 60 8.22 2.24 -9.46
CA ARG A 60 8.04 1.58 -10.77
C ARG A 60 9.04 0.45 -10.98
N LYS A 61 10.25 0.62 -10.48
CA LYS A 61 11.32 -0.39 -10.44
C LYS A 61 12.19 -0.21 -9.19
N PRO A 62 12.82 -1.26 -8.65
CA PRO A 62 13.76 -1.15 -7.53
C PRO A 62 14.98 -0.35 -7.96
N ALA A 63 15.28 0.75 -7.28
CA ALA A 63 16.44 1.59 -7.54
C ALA A 63 16.78 2.44 -6.33
N ARG A 64 18.02 2.97 -6.28
CA ARG A 64 18.49 3.84 -5.18
C ARG A 64 17.68 5.14 -5.08
N SER A 65 17.16 5.61 -6.20
CA SER A 65 16.25 6.74 -6.28
C SER A 65 15.14 6.35 -7.27
N PRO A 66 14.10 5.66 -6.78
CA PRO A 66 13.07 5.10 -7.64
C PRO A 66 12.12 6.19 -8.13
N ASP A 67 11.56 5.96 -9.33
CA ASP A 67 10.41 6.71 -9.81
C ASP A 67 9.15 6.19 -9.11
N TRP A 68 8.35 7.09 -8.56
CA TRP A 68 7.22 6.75 -7.70
C TRP A 68 5.88 6.89 -8.43
N ASP A 69 5.08 5.83 -8.44
CA ASP A 69 3.65 5.93 -8.68
C ASP A 69 2.92 6.27 -7.39
N LEU A 70 2.23 7.40 -7.37
CA LEU A 70 1.37 7.81 -6.27
C LEU A 70 0.02 7.10 -6.35
N ARG A 71 -0.38 6.42 -5.27
CA ARG A 71 -1.63 5.67 -5.17
C ARG A 71 -2.34 6.00 -3.86
N PRO A 72 -3.19 7.05 -3.84
CA PRO A 72 -4.02 7.34 -2.67
C PRO A 72 -5.08 6.25 -2.52
N CYS A 73 -5.23 5.72 -1.31
CA CYS A 73 -6.24 4.73 -0.97
C CYS A 73 -7.28 5.36 -0.05
N ARG A 74 -8.50 5.52 -0.57
CA ARG A 74 -9.65 6.14 0.14
C ARG A 74 -10.70 5.11 0.55
N ALA A 75 -10.54 3.87 0.10
CA ALA A 75 -11.41 2.77 0.44
C ALA A 75 -10.64 1.43 0.48
N ALA A 76 -11.28 0.41 1.06
CA ALA A 76 -10.70 -0.94 1.15
C ALA A 76 -10.38 -1.55 -0.24
N VAL A 77 -11.13 -1.17 -1.29
CA VAL A 77 -10.86 -1.61 -2.66
C VAL A 77 -9.53 -1.07 -3.18
N ASP A 78 -9.15 0.15 -2.83
CA ASP A 78 -7.87 0.74 -3.25
C ASP A 78 -6.70 0.05 -2.56
N VAL A 79 -6.87 -0.29 -1.28
CA VAL A 79 -5.88 -1.04 -0.49
C VAL A 79 -5.66 -2.44 -1.06
N ARG A 80 -6.71 -3.09 -1.57
CA ARG A 80 -6.58 -4.39 -2.27
C ARG A 80 -5.85 -4.22 -3.61
N LYS A 81 -6.25 -3.25 -4.44
CA LYS A 81 -5.58 -2.94 -5.71
C LYS A 81 -4.10 -2.61 -5.53
N LEU A 82 -3.73 -1.90 -4.47
CA LEU A 82 -2.34 -1.62 -4.11
C LEU A 82 -1.56 -2.90 -3.79
N GLN A 83 -2.15 -3.82 -3.03
CA GLN A 83 -1.52 -5.10 -2.72
C GLN A 83 -1.34 -5.97 -3.96
N ASP A 84 -2.36 -6.06 -4.81
CA ASP A 84 -2.31 -6.83 -6.05
C ASP A 84 -1.26 -6.27 -7.02
N GLU A 85 -1.16 -4.95 -7.10
CA GLU A 85 -0.09 -4.28 -7.84
C GLU A 85 1.29 -4.62 -7.29
N LEU A 86 1.49 -4.46 -5.98
CA LEU A 86 2.77 -4.71 -5.35
C LEU A 86 3.21 -6.16 -5.56
N LYS A 87 2.30 -7.13 -5.41
CA LYS A 87 2.58 -8.54 -5.69
C LYS A 87 3.00 -8.76 -7.14
N ARG A 88 2.29 -8.15 -8.09
CA ARG A 88 2.65 -8.25 -9.52
C ARG A 88 4.04 -7.68 -9.78
N ARG A 89 4.35 -6.51 -9.20
CA ARG A 89 5.66 -5.87 -9.36
C ARG A 89 6.77 -6.68 -8.70
N LEU A 90 6.55 -7.20 -7.50
CA LEU A 90 7.53 -8.08 -6.82
C LEU A 90 7.81 -9.34 -7.64
N ALA A 91 6.79 -9.97 -8.22
CA ALA A 91 6.98 -11.11 -9.09
C ALA A 91 7.77 -10.74 -10.35
N GLN A 92 7.46 -9.59 -10.96
CA GLN A 92 8.19 -9.08 -12.11
C GLN A 92 9.66 -8.79 -11.76
N TRP A 93 9.93 -8.07 -10.67
CA TRP A 93 11.28 -7.70 -10.26
C TRP A 93 12.12 -8.88 -9.78
N ALA A 94 11.50 -9.96 -9.31
CA ALA A 94 12.20 -11.18 -8.93
C ALA A 94 12.56 -12.06 -10.14
N ASP A 95 11.92 -11.86 -11.29
CA ASP A 95 12.19 -12.57 -12.55
C ASP A 95 13.23 -11.84 -13.43
N GLU A 96 13.42 -10.53 -13.18
CA GLU A 96 14.46 -9.69 -13.81
C GLU A 96 15.84 -9.83 -13.14
#